data_AF-A0A957YKV7-F1
#
_entry.id   AF-A0A957YKV7-F1
#
_cell.length_a   1.000
_cell.length_b   1.000
_cell.length_c   1.000
_cell.angle_alpha   90.00
_cell.angle_beta   90.00
_cell.angle_gamma   90.00
#
_symmetry.space_group_name_H-M   'P 1'
#
loop_
_entity.id
_entity.type
_entity.pdbx_description
1 polymer ?
#
loop_
_entity_poly.entity_id
_entity_poly.type
_entity_poly.pdbx_seq_one_letter_code
_entity_poly.pdbx_strand_id
1 'polypeptide(L)'
;FWGFSLNDRIPLSPLIFFFVGLIVLAAAWGLWQLWRRDSQAHRWLLLTGLHFGLLCIIPLLRFVTSGRLGQTAQGRHILIPAAAAIVALLVWGWAAAFPQPNRQRWFFSAVVAMMIIWSGAHLYPLVAQPPALLPMRTVAYAANWLPESVEQGQFGEGIELVSYALTPQPTAGRLDVELAWRSLGLVNQNYLLSLTLVDADDTPVSYWRGYHGAGHIPTLAWTPGDTIFDRLALPLPHLPSGDYRLRVQVLADGVPLPLPTGADSLTLKPIRLDEATALPFPRRLTHPSGGADLPFAIWQADGPDLTEQPHFRYPHTIAIVVDSTTETPPLALVDSQDTIWPPERVVNGVYLFVIGSRWPIGDYRLAVDEAVQPTPLLFVDNGRPRQFTVPPDMETPLAANFANQIFLAGYTLPQRTVTAGSSLPITFYWQAPERTPQANFIQFNNLLDSSGNLRGGYDRLPLEDYSTLLWDPGEVVVDGYAVPVDPDAPPGEYYLDVGYYIVVGGSGVNLPLVIDGAMSDTTSISVGPIEVVAP
;
A
#
# COMPACT_ATOMS: atom_id res chain seq x y z
N PHE A 1 -6.79 -20.24 -12.17
CA PHE A 1 -7.07 -20.11 -10.73
C PHE A 1 -7.46 -21.40 -10.01
N TRP A 2 -7.75 -22.52 -10.70
CA TRP A 2 -7.77 -23.83 -10.05
C TRP A 2 -6.36 -24.42 -10.15
N GLY A 3 -5.59 -24.30 -9.07
CA GLY A 3 -4.19 -24.65 -9.12
C GLY A 3 -3.28 -23.83 -8.26
N PHE A 4 -3.75 -22.93 -7.40
CA PHE A 4 -2.85 -22.25 -6.47
C PHE A 4 -3.25 -22.57 -5.03
N SER A 5 -2.26 -22.69 -4.15
CA SER A 5 -2.51 -22.76 -2.71
C SER A 5 -3.14 -21.45 -2.22
N LEU A 6 -3.60 -21.41 -0.96
CA LEU A 6 -4.23 -20.26 -0.28
C LEU A 6 -3.49 -18.91 -0.42
N ASN A 7 -2.26 -18.90 -0.96
CA ASN A 7 -1.41 -17.72 -1.14
C ASN A 7 -1.11 -17.40 -2.62
N ASP A 8 -1.91 -17.87 -3.59
CA ASP A 8 -1.86 -17.52 -5.03
C ASP A 8 -0.51 -17.70 -5.78
N ARG A 9 0.53 -18.25 -5.15
CA ARG A 9 1.92 -18.25 -5.69
C ARG A 9 2.53 -19.59 -6.05
N ILE A 10 1.95 -20.72 -5.62
CA ILE A 10 2.51 -22.05 -5.92
C ILE A 10 1.51 -22.86 -6.76
N PRO A 11 1.79 -23.13 -8.04
CA PRO A 11 0.95 -23.99 -8.84
C PRO A 11 0.89 -25.41 -8.25
N LEU A 12 -0.31 -25.99 -8.13
CA LEU A 12 -0.54 -27.37 -7.72
C LEU A 12 0.14 -28.27 -8.76
N SER A 13 0.97 -29.20 -8.29
CA SER A 13 1.57 -30.23 -9.14
C SER A 13 0.50 -30.94 -9.98
N PRO A 14 0.76 -31.21 -11.27
CA PRO A 14 -0.13 -31.99 -12.14
C PRO A 14 -0.54 -33.34 -11.54
N LEU A 15 0.33 -33.94 -10.71
CA LEU A 15 0.05 -35.19 -9.99
C LEU A 15 -1.15 -35.07 -9.04
N ILE A 16 -1.40 -33.89 -8.48
CA ILE A 16 -2.53 -33.66 -7.57
C ILE A 16 -3.84 -33.75 -8.31
N PHE A 17 -3.94 -33.08 -9.47
CA PHE A 17 -5.13 -33.18 -10.31
C PHE A 17 -5.36 -34.61 -10.80
N PHE A 18 -4.29 -35.35 -11.04
CA PHE A 18 -4.38 -36.77 -11.35
C PHE A 18 -4.96 -37.59 -10.18
N PHE A 19 -4.43 -37.47 -8.95
CA PHE A 19 -4.94 -38.21 -7.79
C PHE A 19 -6.36 -37.78 -7.38
N VAL A 20 -6.67 -36.48 -7.39
CA VAL A 20 -8.03 -35.97 -7.18
C VAL A 20 -8.97 -36.52 -8.25
N GLY A 21 -8.53 -36.57 -9.50
CA GLY A 21 -9.26 -37.20 -10.61
C GLY A 21 -9.58 -38.66 -10.33
N LEU A 22 -8.61 -39.45 -9.87
CA LEU A 22 -8.84 -40.87 -9.50
C LEU A 22 -9.87 -41.02 -8.38
N ILE A 23 -9.82 -40.16 -7.36
CA ILE A 23 -10.75 -40.15 -6.23
C ILE A 23 -12.18 -39.82 -6.70
N VAL A 24 -12.33 -38.85 -7.59
CA VAL A 24 -13.62 -38.47 -8.19
C VAL A 24 -14.15 -39.58 -9.10
N LEU A 25 -13.30 -40.20 -9.91
CA LEU A 25 -13.67 -41.33 -10.77
C LEU A 25 -14.17 -42.53 -9.95
N ALA A 26 -13.52 -42.83 -8.83
CA ALA A 26 -13.96 -43.87 -7.91
C ALA A 26 -15.34 -43.56 -7.31
N ALA A 27 -15.59 -42.30 -6.93
CA ALA A 27 -16.91 -41.87 -6.46
C ALA A 27 -17.97 -42.00 -7.56
N ALA A 28 -17.69 -41.51 -8.77
CA ALA A 28 -18.61 -41.57 -9.91
C ALA A 28 -18.97 -43.01 -10.26
N TRP A 29 -18.00 -43.92 -10.25
CA TRP A 29 -18.22 -45.35 -10.43
C TRP A 29 -19.14 -45.94 -9.37
N GLY A 30 -18.93 -45.59 -8.10
CA GLY A 30 -19.81 -46.04 -7.02
C GLY A 30 -21.22 -45.45 -7.07
N LEU A 31 -21.37 -44.18 -7.43
CA LEU A 31 -22.69 -43.58 -7.66
C LEU A 31 -23.44 -44.29 -8.79
N TRP A 32 -22.75 -44.67 -9.87
CA TRP A 32 -23.33 -45.48 -10.94
C TRP A 32 -23.75 -46.88 -10.45
N GLN A 33 -22.94 -47.53 -9.61
CA GLN A 33 -23.34 -48.81 -9.00
C GLN A 33 -24.56 -48.66 -8.09
N LEU A 34 -24.61 -47.61 -7.27
CA LEU A 34 -25.72 -47.29 -6.38
C LEU A 34 -27.01 -47.08 -7.19
N TRP A 35 -26.92 -46.31 -8.27
CA TRP A 35 -28.01 -46.09 -9.22
C TRP A 35 -28.53 -47.39 -9.83
N ARG A 36 -27.66 -48.36 -10.14
CA ARG A 36 -28.11 -49.64 -10.73
C ARG A 36 -28.73 -50.61 -9.72
N ARG A 37 -28.36 -50.51 -8.44
CA ARG A 37 -28.72 -51.49 -7.41
C ARG A 37 -29.89 -51.07 -6.54
N ASP A 38 -30.10 -49.77 -6.33
CA ASP A 38 -31.09 -49.26 -5.39
C ASP A 38 -31.97 -48.18 -6.04
N SER A 39 -33.22 -48.54 -6.34
CA SER A 39 -34.20 -47.62 -6.91
C SER A 39 -34.68 -46.56 -5.91
N GLN A 40 -34.54 -46.80 -4.60
CA GLN A 40 -34.87 -45.80 -3.58
C GLN A 40 -33.82 -44.70 -3.50
N ALA A 41 -32.58 -44.97 -3.94
CA ALA A 41 -31.50 -44.00 -4.00
C ALA A 41 -31.66 -42.97 -5.14
N HIS A 42 -32.42 -43.30 -6.20
CA HIS A 42 -32.60 -42.43 -7.37
C HIS A 42 -33.09 -41.03 -7.01
N ARG A 43 -34.11 -40.93 -6.15
CA ARG A 43 -34.68 -39.63 -5.75
C ARG A 43 -33.63 -38.73 -5.08
N TRP A 44 -32.79 -39.30 -4.22
CA TRP A 44 -31.79 -38.54 -3.48
C TRP A 44 -30.60 -38.16 -4.35
N LEU A 45 -30.16 -39.06 -5.22
CA LEU A 45 -29.12 -38.77 -6.20
C LEU A 45 -29.55 -37.65 -7.17
N LEU A 46 -30.80 -37.67 -7.63
CA LEU A 46 -31.35 -36.62 -8.49
C LEU A 46 -31.48 -35.27 -7.75
N LEU A 47 -31.96 -35.26 -6.50
CA LEU A 47 -32.08 -34.03 -5.71
C LEU A 47 -30.71 -33.41 -5.39
N THR A 48 -29.73 -34.23 -4.99
CA THR A 48 -28.37 -33.74 -4.69
C THR A 48 -27.64 -33.32 -5.96
N GLY A 49 -27.84 -34.04 -7.07
CA GLY A 49 -27.31 -33.66 -8.39
C GLY A 49 -27.91 -32.34 -8.89
N LEU A 50 -29.20 -32.12 -8.68
CA LEU A 50 -29.89 -30.86 -8.99
C LEU A 50 -29.35 -29.71 -8.12
N HIS A 51 -29.14 -29.95 -6.82
CA HIS A 51 -28.57 -28.97 -5.91
C HIS A 51 -27.15 -28.54 -6.33
N PHE A 52 -26.31 -29.51 -6.72
CA PHE A 52 -24.99 -29.25 -7.30
C PHE A 52 -25.10 -28.41 -8.59
N GLY A 53 -25.97 -28.81 -9.53
CA GLY A 53 -26.15 -28.12 -10.80
C GLY A 53 -26.62 -26.67 -10.64
N LEU A 54 -27.63 -26.41 -9.79
CA LEU A 54 -28.14 -25.07 -9.54
C LEU A 54 -27.07 -24.13 -8.96
N LEU A 55 -26.26 -24.63 -8.03
CA LEU A 55 -25.22 -23.83 -7.37
C LEU A 55 -23.96 -23.64 -8.24
N CYS A 56 -23.73 -24.51 -9.22
CA CYS A 56 -22.69 -24.30 -10.24
C CYS A 56 -23.14 -23.35 -11.35
N ILE A 57 -24.44 -23.24 -11.64
CA ILE A 57 -24.98 -22.35 -12.68
C ILE A 57 -24.93 -20.89 -12.25
N ILE A 58 -25.21 -20.56 -10.98
CA ILE A 58 -25.25 -19.17 -10.49
C ILE A 58 -23.93 -18.42 -10.71
N PRO A 59 -22.73 -18.98 -10.41
CA PRO A 59 -21.45 -18.33 -10.71
C PRO A 59 -21.17 -18.19 -12.21
N LEU A 60 -21.60 -19.15 -13.02
CA LEU A 60 -21.46 -19.10 -14.49
C LEU A 60 -22.35 -17.99 -15.07
N LEU A 61 -23.60 -17.89 -14.61
CA LEU A 61 -24.51 -16.80 -14.97
C LEU A 61 -23.95 -15.45 -14.54
N ARG A 62 -23.41 -15.37 -13.31
CA ARG A 62 -22.73 -14.16 -12.80
C ARG A 62 -21.49 -13.80 -13.63
N PHE A 63 -20.72 -14.77 -14.10
CA PHE A 63 -19.59 -14.54 -15.02
C PHE A 63 -20.07 -13.95 -16.35
N VAL A 64 -21.10 -14.56 -16.95
CA VAL A 64 -21.69 -14.09 -18.21
C VAL A 64 -22.28 -12.69 -18.08
N THR A 65 -22.92 -12.35 -16.96
CA THR A 65 -23.55 -11.03 -16.76
C THR A 65 -22.57 -9.94 -16.31
N SER A 66 -21.50 -10.28 -15.58
CA SER A 66 -20.56 -9.28 -15.04
C SER A 66 -19.33 -9.03 -15.90
N GLY A 67 -18.96 -9.95 -16.80
CA GLY A 67 -17.78 -9.83 -17.68
C GLY A 67 -16.42 -9.78 -16.94
N ARG A 68 -16.39 -9.90 -15.62
CA ARG A 68 -15.19 -9.70 -14.78
C ARG A 68 -14.67 -11.03 -14.23
N LEU A 69 -13.73 -11.65 -14.95
CA LEU A 69 -13.12 -12.94 -14.58
C LEU A 69 -12.54 -12.92 -13.15
N GLY A 70 -11.89 -11.83 -12.73
CA GLY A 70 -11.26 -11.72 -11.40
C GLY A 70 -12.23 -11.73 -10.22
N GLN A 71 -13.47 -11.27 -10.40
CA GLN A 71 -14.49 -11.25 -9.35
C GLN A 71 -15.28 -12.56 -9.26
N THR A 72 -15.27 -13.37 -10.33
CA THR A 72 -16.03 -14.63 -10.42
C THR A 72 -15.15 -15.89 -10.34
N ALA A 73 -13.87 -15.80 -10.72
CA ALA A 73 -12.95 -16.94 -10.81
C ALA A 73 -12.22 -17.29 -9.50
N GLN A 74 -12.62 -16.72 -8.37
CA GLN A 74 -12.13 -17.19 -7.09
C GLN A 74 -12.91 -18.45 -6.70
N GLY A 75 -12.24 -19.59 -6.66
CA GLY A 75 -12.85 -20.92 -6.44
C GLY A 75 -13.76 -21.02 -5.21
N ARG A 76 -13.62 -20.09 -4.26
CA ARG A 76 -14.50 -19.89 -3.09
C ARG A 76 -15.97 -19.61 -3.45
N HIS A 77 -16.28 -18.94 -4.57
CA HIS A 77 -17.67 -18.60 -4.93
C HIS A 77 -18.42 -19.74 -5.63
N ILE A 78 -17.71 -20.71 -6.20
CA ILE A 78 -18.31 -21.88 -6.89
C ILE A 78 -18.44 -23.06 -5.93
N LEU A 79 -17.39 -23.38 -5.17
CA LEU A 79 -17.38 -24.60 -4.37
C LEU A 79 -18.01 -24.46 -2.99
N ILE A 80 -17.94 -23.30 -2.33
CA ILE A 80 -18.46 -23.18 -0.95
C ILE A 80 -19.97 -23.47 -0.88
N PRO A 81 -20.82 -22.92 -1.77
CA PRO A 81 -22.25 -23.22 -1.74
C PRO A 81 -22.54 -24.69 -2.09
N ALA A 82 -21.85 -25.24 -3.10
CA ALA A 82 -22.04 -26.61 -3.57
C ALA A 82 -21.31 -27.67 -2.73
N ALA A 83 -20.51 -27.26 -1.73
CA ALA A 83 -19.62 -28.15 -0.97
C ALA A 83 -20.39 -29.29 -0.31
N ALA A 84 -21.54 -29.01 0.29
CA ALA A 84 -22.37 -30.03 0.92
C ALA A 84 -22.85 -31.09 -0.09
N ALA A 85 -23.23 -30.68 -1.30
CA ALA A 85 -23.64 -31.58 -2.37
C ALA A 85 -22.48 -32.46 -2.84
N ILE A 86 -21.31 -31.85 -3.04
CA ILE A 86 -20.10 -32.53 -3.50
C ILE A 86 -19.66 -33.56 -2.46
N VAL A 87 -19.62 -33.20 -1.18
CA VAL A 87 -19.25 -34.10 -0.09
C VAL A 87 -20.24 -35.27 0.00
N ALA A 88 -21.54 -35.02 -0.08
CA ALA A 88 -22.55 -36.08 -0.05
C ALA A 88 -22.39 -37.06 -1.22
N LEU A 89 -22.19 -36.56 -2.44
CA LEU A 89 -21.98 -37.38 -3.64
C LEU A 89 -20.66 -38.17 -3.57
N LEU A 90 -19.58 -37.56 -3.07
CA LEU A 90 -18.30 -38.25 -2.88
C LEU A 90 -18.41 -39.37 -1.85
N VAL A 91 -19.02 -39.11 -0.69
CA VAL A 91 -19.18 -40.10 0.38
C VAL A 91 -20.09 -41.25 -0.06
N TRP A 92 -21.25 -40.97 -0.67
CA TRP A 92 -22.13 -42.02 -1.21
C TRP A 92 -21.46 -42.79 -2.34
N GLY A 93 -20.74 -42.10 -3.22
CA GLY A 93 -19.96 -42.73 -4.28
C GLY A 93 -18.91 -43.69 -3.73
N TRP A 94 -18.06 -43.26 -2.81
CA TRP A 94 -17.04 -44.14 -2.24
C TRP A 94 -17.64 -45.30 -1.44
N ALA A 95 -18.68 -45.06 -0.65
CA ALA A 95 -19.36 -46.10 0.12
C ALA A 95 -19.94 -47.19 -0.80
N ALA A 96 -20.51 -46.79 -1.94
CA ALA A 96 -21.06 -47.72 -2.93
C ALA A 96 -19.98 -48.42 -3.78
N ALA A 97 -18.86 -47.76 -4.08
CA ALA A 97 -17.74 -48.34 -4.82
C ALA A 97 -17.05 -49.48 -4.04
N PHE A 98 -17.02 -49.36 -2.71
CA PHE A 98 -16.43 -50.34 -1.81
C PHE A 98 -17.50 -50.85 -0.83
N PRO A 99 -18.37 -51.81 -1.19
CA PRO A 99 -19.47 -52.21 -0.30
C PRO A 99 -19.03 -53.04 0.92
N GLN A 100 -17.82 -53.60 0.90
CA GLN A 100 -17.30 -54.42 2.00
C GLN A 100 -16.76 -53.52 3.14
N PRO A 101 -17.18 -53.73 4.40
CA PRO A 101 -16.79 -52.87 5.53
C PRO A 101 -15.27 -52.73 5.69
N ASN A 102 -14.51 -53.82 5.47
CA ASN A 102 -13.05 -53.77 5.56
C ASN A 102 -12.42 -52.95 4.44
N ARG A 103 -12.96 -52.99 3.21
CA ARG A 103 -12.46 -52.20 2.08
C ARG A 103 -12.80 -50.71 2.23
N GLN A 104 -13.97 -50.39 2.78
CA GLN A 104 -14.33 -49.01 3.14
C GLN A 104 -13.34 -48.44 4.13
N ARG A 105 -13.09 -49.14 5.24
CA ARG A 105 -12.16 -48.71 6.28
C ARG A 105 -10.77 -48.44 5.70
N TRP A 106 -10.24 -49.36 4.89
CA TRP A 106 -8.94 -49.16 4.23
C TRP A 106 -8.91 -47.95 3.31
N PHE A 107 -9.93 -47.77 2.46
CA PHE A 107 -10.01 -46.65 1.53
C PHE A 107 -10.13 -45.30 2.27
N PHE A 108 -11.03 -45.19 3.25
CA PHE A 108 -11.19 -43.98 4.05
C PHE A 108 -9.92 -43.67 4.86
N SER A 109 -9.28 -44.68 5.46
CA SER A 109 -8.00 -44.48 6.15
C SER A 109 -6.89 -43.99 5.22
N ALA A 110 -6.82 -44.49 3.98
CA ALA A 110 -5.86 -44.02 2.99
C ALA A 110 -6.11 -42.57 2.57
N VAL A 111 -7.38 -42.19 2.34
CA VAL A 111 -7.78 -40.80 2.03
C VAL A 111 -7.45 -39.86 3.20
N VAL A 112 -7.78 -40.25 4.43
CA VAL A 112 -7.48 -39.46 5.64
C VAL A 112 -5.97 -39.32 5.84
N ALA A 113 -5.19 -40.40 5.71
CA ALA A 113 -3.73 -40.35 5.82
C ALA A 113 -3.13 -39.44 4.75
N MET A 114 -3.60 -39.51 3.50
CA MET A 114 -3.19 -38.60 2.43
C MET A 114 -3.50 -37.14 2.78
N MET A 115 -4.70 -36.83 3.30
CA MET A 115 -5.08 -35.48 3.72
C MET A 115 -4.24 -34.95 4.89
N ILE A 116 -3.89 -35.80 5.86
CA ILE A 116 -3.04 -35.43 7.00
C ILE A 116 -1.60 -35.17 6.54
N ILE A 117 -1.01 -36.09 5.77
CA ILE A 117 0.34 -35.94 5.21
C ILE A 117 0.41 -34.66 4.38
N TRP A 118 -0.61 -34.39 3.57
CA TRP A 118 -0.74 -33.18 2.78
C TRP A 118 -0.81 -31.92 3.64
N SER A 119 -1.72 -31.91 4.63
CA SER A 119 -1.88 -30.76 5.53
C SER A 119 -0.58 -30.48 6.30
N GLY A 120 0.11 -31.53 6.76
CA GLY A 120 1.42 -31.44 7.42
C GLY A 120 2.51 -30.91 6.48
N ALA A 121 2.58 -31.41 5.23
CA ALA A 121 3.55 -30.94 4.24
C ALA A 121 3.34 -29.47 3.82
N HIS A 122 2.14 -28.91 4.02
CA HIS A 122 1.83 -27.50 3.75
C HIS A 122 1.87 -26.60 4.99
N LEU A 123 1.55 -27.13 6.18
CA LEU A 123 1.81 -26.42 7.44
C LEU A 123 3.30 -26.34 7.72
N TYR A 124 4.10 -27.35 7.37
CA TYR A 124 5.53 -27.36 7.62
C TYR A 124 6.25 -26.15 7.00
N PRO A 125 6.09 -25.81 5.71
CA PRO A 125 6.61 -24.56 5.16
C PRO A 125 6.08 -23.32 5.87
N LEU A 126 4.79 -23.29 6.24
CA LEU A 126 4.19 -22.15 6.93
C LEU A 126 4.78 -21.89 8.32
N VAL A 127 5.21 -22.96 9.01
CA VAL A 127 5.75 -22.93 10.37
C VAL A 127 7.28 -22.89 10.38
N ALA A 128 7.94 -23.61 9.48
CA ALA A 128 9.40 -23.67 9.36
C ALA A 128 9.98 -22.53 8.51
N GLN A 129 9.17 -21.90 7.66
CA GLN A 129 9.51 -20.76 6.82
C GLN A 129 8.31 -19.80 6.73
N PRO A 130 7.94 -19.12 7.84
CA PRO A 130 6.82 -18.19 7.82
C PRO A 130 7.01 -17.19 6.66
N PRO A 131 6.05 -17.08 5.72
CA PRO A 131 6.17 -16.11 4.65
C PRO A 131 6.19 -14.72 5.27
N ALA A 132 7.25 -13.95 5.01
CA ALA A 132 7.32 -12.57 5.44
C ALA A 132 6.14 -11.80 4.81
N LEU A 133 5.28 -11.26 5.67
CA LEU A 133 4.15 -10.40 5.29
C LEU A 133 4.67 -8.97 5.02
N LEU A 134 5.44 -8.76 3.94
CA LEU A 134 5.96 -7.45 3.49
C LEU A 134 6.17 -7.47 1.94
N PRO A 135 6.32 -6.30 1.26
CA PRO A 135 5.94 -6.07 -0.15
C PRO A 135 6.74 -6.94 -1.13
N MET A 136 6.29 -7.08 -2.39
CA MET A 136 6.91 -7.97 -3.39
C MET A 136 8.39 -7.65 -3.64
N ARG A 137 9.27 -8.23 -2.82
CA ARG A 137 10.70 -8.32 -3.03
C ARG A 137 10.95 -9.46 -3.99
N THR A 138 11.48 -9.15 -5.17
CA THR A 138 11.86 -10.18 -6.13
C THR A 138 13.34 -10.50 -6.00
N VAL A 139 13.71 -11.65 -6.56
CA VAL A 139 15.10 -12.07 -6.77
C VAL A 139 15.86 -11.09 -7.64
N ALA A 140 17.16 -10.89 -7.37
CA ALA A 140 18.00 -9.89 -8.04
C ALA A 140 18.06 -10.03 -9.58
N TYR A 141 17.85 -11.23 -10.13
CA TYR A 141 17.82 -11.43 -11.59
C TYR A 141 16.51 -10.99 -12.25
N ALA A 142 15.45 -10.74 -11.47
CA ALA A 142 14.17 -10.25 -11.99
C ALA A 142 14.33 -8.89 -12.67
N ALA A 143 15.32 -8.11 -12.23
CA ALA A 143 15.65 -6.82 -12.81
C ALA A 143 16.05 -6.90 -14.30
N ASN A 144 16.29 -8.10 -14.84
CA ASN A 144 16.63 -8.36 -16.24
C ASN A 144 15.47 -8.99 -17.04
N TRP A 145 14.26 -9.08 -16.47
CA TRP A 145 13.11 -9.71 -17.15
C TRP A 145 12.49 -8.84 -18.24
N LEU A 146 12.71 -7.53 -18.21
CA LEU A 146 12.23 -6.64 -19.26
C LEU A 146 13.20 -6.66 -20.45
N PRO A 147 12.70 -6.46 -21.68
CA PRO A 147 13.46 -6.73 -22.90
C PRO A 147 14.64 -5.79 -23.11
N GLU A 148 14.57 -4.56 -22.60
CA GLU A 148 15.59 -3.55 -22.84
C GLU A 148 16.42 -3.32 -21.58
N SER A 149 17.72 -3.65 -21.64
CA SER A 149 18.67 -3.38 -20.57
C SER A 149 19.14 -1.92 -20.59
N VAL A 150 19.41 -1.37 -19.42
CA VAL A 150 19.98 -0.03 -19.24
C VAL A 150 21.45 -0.17 -18.85
N GLU A 151 22.32 0.51 -19.60
CA GLU A 151 23.70 0.72 -19.19
C GLU A 151 23.80 2.05 -18.44
N GLN A 152 24.56 2.08 -17.34
CA GLN A 152 24.80 3.30 -16.53
C GLN A 152 23.51 3.93 -15.96
N GLY A 153 22.49 3.12 -15.68
CA GLY A 153 21.20 3.56 -15.10
C GLY A 153 21.23 3.84 -13.60
N GLN A 154 22.40 4.06 -13.01
CA GLN A 154 22.53 4.35 -11.59
C GLN A 154 22.15 5.82 -11.32
N PHE A 155 21.25 6.06 -10.38
CA PHE A 155 20.88 7.40 -9.94
C PHE A 155 21.41 7.64 -8.52
N GLY A 156 22.37 8.54 -8.39
CA GLY A 156 23.10 8.74 -7.13
C GLY A 156 23.79 7.45 -6.66
N GLU A 157 23.80 7.20 -5.34
CA GLU A 157 24.46 6.02 -4.76
C GLU A 157 23.50 4.87 -4.44
N GLY A 158 22.19 5.12 -4.42
CA GLY A 158 21.22 4.22 -3.77
C GLY A 158 20.37 3.35 -4.69
N ILE A 159 20.15 3.75 -5.94
CA ILE A 159 19.17 3.09 -6.82
C ILE A 159 19.68 3.03 -8.27
N GLU A 160 19.31 1.97 -8.97
CA GLU A 160 19.67 1.75 -10.37
C GLU A 160 18.44 1.31 -11.18
N LEU A 161 18.21 1.92 -12.33
CA LEU A 161 17.33 1.38 -13.36
C LEU A 161 18.09 0.32 -14.17
N VAL A 162 17.62 -0.92 -14.15
CA VAL A 162 18.33 -2.06 -14.74
C VAL A 162 17.77 -2.44 -16.11
N SER A 163 16.44 -2.48 -16.23
CA SER A 163 15.77 -2.75 -17.50
C SER A 163 14.41 -2.07 -17.59
N TYR A 164 13.85 -2.00 -18.79
CA TYR A 164 12.55 -1.39 -19.04
C TYR A 164 11.82 -2.04 -20.23
N ALA A 165 10.52 -1.75 -20.33
CA ALA A 165 9.70 -2.00 -21.51
C ALA A 165 8.85 -0.77 -21.81
N LEU A 166 8.81 -0.35 -23.07
CA LEU A 166 7.96 0.75 -23.55
C LEU A 166 7.03 0.19 -24.61
N THR A 167 5.72 0.28 -24.39
CA THR A 167 4.71 -0.22 -25.31
C THR A 167 3.74 0.91 -25.66
N PRO A 168 3.91 1.58 -26.82
CA PRO A 168 2.99 2.62 -27.24
C PRO A 168 1.62 2.02 -27.57
N GLN A 169 0.56 2.66 -27.08
CA GLN A 169 -0.84 2.29 -27.32
C GLN A 169 -1.59 3.51 -27.85
N PRO A 170 -1.31 3.96 -29.09
CA PRO A 170 -1.82 5.23 -29.60
C PRO A 170 -3.35 5.31 -29.67
N THR A 171 -4.03 4.19 -29.96
CA THR A 171 -5.50 4.09 -29.94
C THR A 171 -6.11 4.20 -28.53
N ALA A 172 -5.36 3.82 -27.50
CA ALA A 172 -5.74 4.03 -26.10
C ALA A 172 -5.20 5.37 -25.53
N GLY A 173 -4.48 6.13 -26.35
CA GLY A 173 -3.90 7.42 -25.98
C GLY A 173 -2.89 7.34 -24.84
N ARG A 174 -2.13 6.23 -24.73
CA ARG A 174 -1.13 6.05 -23.66
C ARG A 174 0.14 5.38 -24.13
N LEU A 175 1.20 5.56 -23.36
CA LEU A 175 2.40 4.77 -23.41
C LEU A 175 2.47 3.92 -22.14
N ASP A 176 2.41 2.60 -22.30
CA ASP A 176 2.63 1.68 -21.18
C ASP A 176 4.14 1.61 -20.91
N VAL A 177 4.55 1.98 -19.70
CA VAL A 177 5.93 2.09 -19.23
C VAL A 177 6.15 1.10 -18.10
N GLU A 178 6.99 0.09 -18.31
CA GLU A 178 7.47 -0.80 -17.25
C GLU A 178 8.94 -0.51 -16.97
N LEU A 179 9.29 -0.32 -15.70
CA LEU A 179 10.66 -0.02 -15.26
C LEU A 179 11.05 -1.02 -14.16
N ALA A 180 12.22 -1.63 -14.28
CA ALA A 180 12.78 -2.52 -13.27
C ALA A 180 13.97 -1.87 -12.57
N TRP A 181 13.78 -1.58 -11.29
CA TRP A 181 14.75 -0.93 -10.42
C TRP A 181 15.46 -1.95 -9.53
N ARG A 182 16.71 -1.66 -9.19
CA ARG A 182 17.50 -2.38 -8.20
C ARG A 182 17.99 -1.42 -7.13
N SER A 183 17.80 -1.80 -5.87
CA SER A 183 18.39 -1.10 -4.74
C SER A 183 19.87 -1.44 -4.62
N LEU A 184 20.73 -0.43 -4.56
CA LEU A 184 22.19 -0.57 -4.37
C LEU A 184 22.59 -0.38 -2.91
N GLY A 185 21.81 0.38 -2.15
CA GLY A 185 22.11 0.77 -0.79
C GLY A 185 20.85 1.24 -0.06
N LEU A 186 20.98 1.42 1.26
CA LEU A 186 19.94 2.08 2.03
C LEU A 186 19.90 3.55 1.63
N VAL A 187 18.69 4.05 1.37
CA VAL A 187 18.44 5.47 1.13
C VAL A 187 17.86 6.10 2.40
N ASN A 188 18.06 7.40 2.56
CA ASN A 188 17.63 8.15 3.75
C ASN A 188 16.37 8.99 3.52
N GLN A 189 15.77 8.91 2.33
CA GLN A 189 14.50 9.56 2.00
C GLN A 189 13.76 8.84 0.86
N ASN A 190 12.50 9.21 0.67
CA ASN A 190 11.70 8.72 -0.45
C ASN A 190 11.99 9.52 -1.72
N TYR A 191 12.33 8.84 -2.80
CA TYR A 191 12.58 9.48 -4.10
C TYR A 191 11.32 9.56 -4.96
N LEU A 192 11.21 10.65 -5.71
CA LEU A 192 10.23 10.82 -6.77
C LEU A 192 10.82 10.34 -8.10
N LEU A 193 10.03 9.59 -8.85
CA LEU A 193 10.30 9.27 -10.25
C LEU A 193 9.63 10.32 -11.12
N SER A 194 10.34 10.82 -12.13
CA SER A 194 9.79 11.70 -13.16
C SER A 194 10.05 11.15 -14.55
N LEU A 195 8.99 11.11 -15.35
CA LEU A 195 8.98 10.68 -16.74
C LEU A 195 8.56 11.85 -17.61
N THR A 196 9.44 12.26 -18.53
CA THR A 196 9.13 13.32 -19.51
C THR A 196 9.25 12.76 -20.91
N LEU A 197 8.15 12.74 -21.65
CA LEU A 197 8.18 12.41 -23.07
C LEU A 197 8.51 13.67 -23.85
N VAL A 198 9.53 13.60 -24.70
CA VAL A 198 9.95 14.70 -25.58
C VAL A 198 9.83 14.30 -27.04
N ASP A 199 9.57 15.28 -27.90
CA ASP A 199 9.58 15.12 -29.35
C ASP A 199 11.00 15.17 -29.96
N ALA A 200 11.08 15.22 -31.28
CA ALA A 200 12.33 15.32 -32.03
C ALA A 200 13.10 16.61 -31.73
N ASP A 201 12.40 17.71 -31.44
CA ASP A 201 12.96 19.03 -31.11
C ASP A 201 13.27 19.17 -29.61
N ASP A 202 13.13 18.09 -28.85
CA ASP A 202 13.38 18.03 -27.41
C ASP A 202 12.33 18.75 -26.55
N THR A 203 11.17 19.06 -27.12
CA THR A 203 10.05 19.72 -26.45
C THR A 203 9.28 18.73 -25.60
N PRO A 204 9.00 19.00 -24.31
CA PRO A 204 8.13 18.15 -23.49
C PRO A 204 6.70 18.11 -24.02
N VAL A 205 6.22 16.92 -24.36
CA VAL A 205 4.87 16.69 -24.92
C VAL A 205 3.96 15.86 -24.01
N SER A 206 4.54 15.19 -23.00
CA SER A 206 3.79 14.55 -21.91
C SER A 206 4.67 14.40 -20.67
N TYR A 207 4.04 14.25 -19.51
CA TYR A 207 4.70 14.28 -18.23
C TYR A 207 4.01 13.43 -17.17
N TRP A 208 4.82 12.77 -16.34
CA TRP A 208 4.38 12.13 -15.11
C TRP A 208 5.45 12.28 -14.03
N ARG A 209 5.02 12.46 -12.78
CA ARG A 209 5.89 12.45 -11.59
C ARG A 209 5.14 11.85 -10.43
N GLY A 210 5.80 11.01 -9.65
CA GLY A 210 5.20 10.34 -8.50
C GLY A 210 6.20 9.44 -7.79
N TYR A 211 5.72 8.73 -6.78
CA TYR A 211 6.55 7.78 -6.03
C TYR A 211 6.55 6.40 -6.71
N HIS A 212 7.65 5.68 -6.52
CA HIS A 212 7.81 4.31 -7.01
C HIS A 212 6.71 3.36 -6.47
N GLY A 213 6.35 2.37 -7.27
CA GLY A 213 5.26 1.44 -7.02
C GLY A 213 3.90 2.13 -6.92
N ALA A 214 3.69 3.23 -7.66
CA ALA A 214 2.52 4.11 -7.52
C ALA A 214 2.28 4.57 -6.07
N GLY A 215 3.34 4.89 -5.35
CA GLY A 215 3.29 5.29 -3.94
C GLY A 215 3.12 4.15 -2.94
N HIS A 216 2.97 2.90 -3.38
CA HIS A 216 2.83 1.75 -2.48
C HIS A 216 4.16 1.17 -2.00
N ILE A 217 5.28 1.55 -2.65
CA ILE A 217 6.60 0.97 -2.38
C ILE A 217 7.63 2.09 -2.18
N PRO A 218 7.59 2.81 -1.05
CA PRO A 218 8.51 3.91 -0.76
C PRO A 218 9.97 3.45 -0.79
N THR A 219 10.87 4.26 -1.37
CA THR A 219 12.29 3.87 -1.54
C THR A 219 13.01 3.68 -0.22
N LEU A 220 12.59 4.35 0.85
CA LEU A 220 13.07 4.12 2.22
C LEU A 220 12.92 2.67 2.70
N ALA A 221 11.92 1.95 2.18
CA ALA A 221 11.64 0.57 2.59
C ALA A 221 12.45 -0.47 1.79
N TRP A 222 13.27 -0.03 0.84
CA TRP A 222 14.02 -0.90 -0.04
C TRP A 222 15.28 -1.40 0.66
N THR A 223 15.48 -2.71 0.63
CA THR A 223 16.70 -3.35 1.13
C THR A 223 17.72 -3.41 -0.01
N PRO A 224 19.04 -3.25 0.25
CA PRO A 224 20.05 -3.45 -0.79
C PRO A 224 19.89 -4.81 -1.49
N GLY A 225 19.87 -4.80 -2.82
CA GLY A 225 19.60 -5.97 -3.65
C GLY A 225 18.13 -6.23 -3.97
N ASP A 226 17.18 -5.54 -3.34
CA ASP A 226 15.76 -5.61 -3.72
C ASP A 226 15.60 -5.16 -5.17
N THR A 227 14.68 -5.81 -5.88
CA THR A 227 14.25 -5.41 -7.22
C THR A 227 12.78 -5.02 -7.18
N ILE A 228 12.46 -3.85 -7.74
CA ILE A 228 11.12 -3.24 -7.72
C ILE A 228 10.69 -2.92 -9.15
N PHE A 229 9.41 -3.15 -9.46
CA PHE A 229 8.85 -2.85 -10.78
C PHE A 229 7.85 -1.69 -10.67
N ASP A 230 8.08 -0.65 -11.47
CA ASP A 230 7.06 0.33 -11.79
C ASP A 230 6.32 -0.08 -13.05
N ARG A 231 4.99 0.04 -13.00
CA ARG A 231 4.11 -0.11 -14.15
C ARG A 231 3.23 1.11 -14.23
N LEU A 232 3.45 1.90 -15.27
CA LEU A 232 2.89 3.23 -15.42
C LEU A 232 2.26 3.37 -16.80
N ALA A 233 1.23 4.20 -16.91
CA ALA A 233 0.62 4.61 -18.17
C ALA A 233 0.77 6.12 -18.31
N LEU A 234 1.67 6.52 -19.21
CA LEU A 234 1.89 7.93 -19.51
C LEU A 234 0.85 8.39 -20.55
N PRO A 235 0.02 9.41 -20.28
CA PRO A 235 -0.97 9.89 -21.25
C PRO A 235 -0.29 10.49 -22.49
N LEU A 236 -0.87 10.31 -23.66
CA LEU A 236 -0.37 10.85 -24.93
C LEU A 236 -1.41 11.77 -25.58
N PRO A 237 -1.57 13.03 -25.12
CA PRO A 237 -2.58 13.93 -25.65
C PRO A 237 -2.23 14.49 -27.02
N HIS A 238 -3.03 14.08 -28.02
CA HIS A 238 -3.02 14.60 -29.39
C HIS A 238 -1.63 14.64 -30.05
N LEU A 239 -0.83 13.59 -29.81
CA LEU A 239 0.51 13.51 -30.37
C LEU A 239 0.43 13.00 -31.82
N PRO A 240 1.09 13.66 -32.78
CA PRO A 240 1.17 13.17 -34.15
C PRO A 240 1.99 11.87 -34.22
N SER A 241 1.83 11.12 -35.32
CA SER A 241 2.77 10.04 -35.64
C SER A 241 4.18 10.61 -35.77
N GLY A 242 5.18 9.95 -35.22
CA GLY A 242 6.54 10.45 -35.20
C GLY A 242 7.43 9.73 -34.20
N ASP A 243 8.67 10.20 -34.10
CA ASP A 243 9.65 9.66 -33.16
C ASP A 243 9.70 10.53 -31.89
N TYR A 244 9.69 9.87 -30.74
CA TYR A 244 9.69 10.46 -29.42
C TYR A 244 10.76 9.80 -28.55
N ARG A 245 11.16 10.47 -27.47
CA ARG A 245 12.14 9.95 -26.50
C ARG A 245 11.60 10.12 -25.09
N LEU A 246 11.75 9.09 -24.25
CA LEU A 246 11.37 9.16 -22.84
C LEU A 246 12.60 9.47 -21.99
N ARG A 247 12.51 10.55 -21.20
CA ARG A 247 13.51 10.92 -20.19
C ARG A 247 13.06 10.49 -18.81
N VAL A 248 13.96 9.84 -18.10
CA VAL A 248 13.77 9.34 -16.73
C VAL A 248 14.66 10.16 -15.79
N GLN A 249 14.06 10.69 -14.71
CA GLN A 249 14.78 11.32 -13.61
C GLN A 249 14.32 10.71 -12.30
N VAL A 250 15.25 10.58 -11.35
CA VAL A 250 14.95 10.27 -9.96
C VAL A 250 15.30 11.50 -9.14
N LEU A 251 14.39 11.98 -8.29
CA LEU A 251 14.55 13.22 -7.55
C LEU A 251 14.60 12.95 -6.05
N ALA A 252 15.55 13.61 -5.39
CA ALA A 252 15.70 13.69 -3.95
C ALA A 252 15.42 15.15 -3.54
N ASP A 253 14.38 15.39 -2.73
CA ASP A 253 13.93 16.73 -2.32
C ASP A 253 13.71 17.69 -3.50
N GLY A 254 13.18 17.17 -4.61
CA GLY A 254 12.93 17.93 -5.84
C GLY A 254 14.18 18.18 -6.69
N VAL A 255 15.36 17.73 -6.27
CA VAL A 255 16.62 17.84 -7.03
C VAL A 255 16.90 16.52 -7.76
N PRO A 256 17.16 16.53 -9.08
CA PRO A 256 17.55 15.33 -9.81
C PRO A 256 18.83 14.70 -9.25
N LEU A 257 18.82 13.38 -9.08
CA LEU A 257 20.01 12.60 -8.76
C LEU A 257 20.89 12.44 -10.01
N PRO A 258 22.22 12.61 -9.89
CA PRO A 258 23.13 12.51 -11.02
C PRO A 258 23.31 11.06 -11.46
N LEU A 259 23.51 10.88 -12.77
CA LEU A 259 23.98 9.64 -13.39
C LEU A 259 25.52 9.54 -13.31
N PRO A 260 26.14 8.36 -13.50
CA PRO A 260 27.59 8.21 -13.56
C PRO A 260 28.26 9.08 -14.64
N THR A 261 27.51 9.46 -15.68
CA THR A 261 27.93 10.37 -16.75
C THR A 261 27.96 11.84 -16.33
N GLY A 262 27.41 12.18 -15.16
CA GLY A 262 27.16 13.54 -14.70
C GLY A 262 25.90 14.19 -15.28
N ALA A 263 25.09 13.45 -16.04
CA ALA A 263 23.80 13.93 -16.52
C ALA A 263 22.71 13.85 -15.44
N ASP A 264 21.68 14.68 -15.54
CA ASP A 264 20.56 14.75 -14.59
C ASP A 264 19.32 13.97 -15.07
N SER A 265 19.40 13.32 -16.25
CA SER A 265 18.32 12.51 -16.81
C SER A 265 18.84 11.41 -17.72
N LEU A 266 18.22 10.24 -17.67
CA LEU A 266 18.51 9.12 -18.55
C LEU A 266 17.50 9.14 -19.71
N THR A 267 17.98 9.16 -20.95
CA THR A 267 17.12 9.05 -22.13
C THR A 267 17.06 7.61 -22.58
N LEU A 268 15.85 7.03 -22.63
CA LEU A 268 15.62 5.66 -23.10
C LEU A 268 15.62 5.58 -24.63
N LYS A 269 15.54 4.35 -25.17
CA LYS A 269 15.48 4.14 -26.61
C LYS A 269 14.31 4.92 -27.25
N PRO A 270 14.47 5.42 -28.49
CA PRO A 270 13.40 6.11 -29.20
C PRO A 270 12.14 5.26 -29.32
N ILE A 271 11.00 5.94 -29.22
CA ILE A 271 9.66 5.37 -29.36
C ILE A 271 9.10 5.93 -30.67
N ARG A 272 8.60 5.05 -31.54
CA ARG A 272 7.91 5.47 -32.76
C ARG A 272 6.41 5.30 -32.60
N LEU A 273 5.67 6.37 -32.84
CA LEU A 273 4.22 6.33 -32.99
C LEU A 273 3.89 6.23 -34.48
N ASP A 274 3.32 5.09 -34.88
CA ASP A 274 2.96 4.85 -36.29
C ASP A 274 1.70 5.61 -36.72
N GLU A 275 0.88 6.01 -35.76
CA GLU A 275 -0.33 6.79 -35.95
C GLU A 275 -0.47 7.86 -34.87
N ALA A 276 -1.28 8.88 -35.14
CA ALA A 276 -1.58 9.92 -34.17
C ALA A 276 -2.38 9.33 -32.99
N THR A 277 -2.15 9.86 -31.79
CA THR A 277 -2.83 9.36 -30.59
C THR A 277 -4.25 9.91 -30.48
N ALA A 278 -5.16 9.05 -30.01
CA ALA A 278 -6.53 9.42 -29.68
C ALA A 278 -6.80 9.07 -28.22
N LEU A 279 -7.43 9.99 -27.49
CA LEU A 279 -7.73 9.83 -26.07
C LEU A 279 -9.23 9.67 -25.85
N PRO A 280 -9.66 8.67 -25.05
CA PRO A 280 -11.03 8.63 -24.57
C PRO A 280 -11.20 9.63 -23.43
N PHE A 281 -12.02 10.66 -23.63
CA PHE A 281 -12.39 11.63 -22.61
C PHE A 281 -13.84 11.39 -22.15
N PRO A 282 -14.05 10.56 -21.10
CA PRO A 282 -15.40 10.18 -20.68
C PRO A 282 -16.14 11.32 -19.96
N ARG A 283 -15.43 12.36 -19.50
CA ARG A 283 -16.00 13.46 -18.73
C ARG A 283 -15.97 14.76 -19.52
N ARG A 284 -16.87 15.68 -19.17
CA ARG A 284 -16.95 17.04 -19.75
C ARG A 284 -16.98 18.08 -18.64
N LEU A 285 -16.23 19.16 -18.84
CA LEU A 285 -16.21 20.34 -17.98
C LEU A 285 -17.10 21.40 -18.59
N THR A 286 -18.06 21.90 -17.81
CA THR A 286 -18.83 23.08 -18.21
C THR A 286 -18.03 24.33 -17.95
N HIS A 287 -17.81 25.12 -19.01
CA HIS A 287 -17.07 26.36 -18.91
C HIS A 287 -17.86 27.41 -18.12
N PRO A 288 -17.30 28.01 -17.05
CA PRO A 288 -18.06 28.89 -16.16
C PRO A 288 -18.52 30.20 -16.82
N SER A 289 -17.75 30.72 -17.77
CA SER A 289 -18.04 31.95 -18.52
C SER A 289 -18.74 31.74 -19.87
N GLY A 290 -19.32 30.55 -20.12
CA GLY A 290 -20.12 30.28 -21.34
C GLY A 290 -19.32 29.85 -22.58
N GLY A 291 -18.09 29.36 -22.39
CA GLY A 291 -17.30 28.67 -23.42
C GLY A 291 -17.80 27.25 -23.73
N ALA A 292 -17.20 26.59 -24.73
CA ALA A 292 -17.52 25.22 -25.07
C ALA A 292 -17.10 24.25 -23.95
N ASP A 293 -17.87 23.19 -23.74
CA ASP A 293 -17.51 22.15 -22.79
C ASP A 293 -16.17 21.51 -23.16
N LEU A 294 -15.26 21.37 -22.20
CA LEU A 294 -13.94 20.76 -22.42
C LEU A 294 -13.98 19.27 -22.04
N PRO A 295 -13.64 18.35 -22.96
CA PRO A 295 -13.46 16.94 -22.62
C PRO A 295 -12.25 16.76 -21.71
N PHE A 296 -12.36 15.88 -20.72
CA PHE A 296 -11.22 15.53 -19.88
C PHE A 296 -11.32 14.10 -19.33
N ALA A 297 -10.19 13.61 -18.82
CA ALA A 297 -10.04 12.35 -18.14
C ALA A 297 -9.14 12.52 -16.92
N ILE A 298 -9.39 11.71 -15.89
CA ILE A 298 -8.50 11.61 -14.73
C ILE A 298 -7.65 10.36 -14.93
N TRP A 299 -6.36 10.48 -14.70
CA TRP A 299 -5.37 9.43 -14.87
C TRP A 299 -4.74 9.12 -13.52
N GLN A 300 -4.68 7.82 -13.24
CA GLN A 300 -3.85 7.26 -12.19
C GLN A 300 -2.52 6.80 -12.79
N ALA A 301 -1.67 6.20 -11.94
CA ALA A 301 -0.41 5.64 -12.36
C ALA A 301 -0.57 4.59 -13.48
N ASP A 302 -1.62 3.76 -13.48
CA ASP A 302 -1.82 2.64 -14.41
C ASP A 302 -2.77 2.95 -15.59
N GLY A 303 -3.30 4.18 -15.66
CA GLY A 303 -4.07 4.67 -16.81
C GLY A 303 -5.27 5.53 -16.44
N PRO A 304 -6.22 5.73 -17.38
CA PRO A 304 -7.39 6.54 -17.13
C PRO A 304 -8.33 5.86 -16.12
N ASP A 305 -8.77 6.62 -15.13
CA ASP A 305 -9.80 6.22 -14.19
C ASP A 305 -11.19 6.53 -14.76
N LEU A 306 -11.97 5.46 -14.94
CA LEU A 306 -13.32 5.51 -15.49
C LEU A 306 -14.41 5.47 -14.42
N THR A 307 -14.05 5.48 -13.13
CA THR A 307 -15.01 5.61 -12.03
C THR A 307 -15.67 6.99 -12.05
N GLU A 308 -16.83 7.15 -11.43
CA GLU A 308 -17.50 8.46 -11.32
C GLU A 308 -16.69 9.41 -10.42
N GLN A 309 -16.24 8.91 -9.27
CA GLN A 309 -15.41 9.63 -8.32
C GLN A 309 -14.20 8.76 -7.92
N PRO A 310 -13.01 9.02 -8.49
CA PRO A 310 -11.81 8.24 -8.24
C PRO A 310 -11.29 8.52 -6.85
N HIS A 311 -10.65 7.51 -6.28
CA HIS A 311 -10.16 7.52 -4.91
C HIS A 311 -8.65 7.41 -4.92
N PHE A 312 -7.98 8.43 -4.39
CA PHE A 312 -6.53 8.50 -4.30
C PHE A 312 -6.07 8.48 -2.85
N ARG A 313 -4.88 7.95 -2.61
CA ARG A 313 -4.27 7.89 -1.28
C ARG A 313 -2.90 8.53 -1.28
N TYR A 314 -2.49 9.21 -0.21
CA TYR A 314 -1.09 9.57 -0.10
C TYR A 314 -0.20 8.31 -0.12
N PRO A 315 0.88 8.25 -0.93
CA PRO A 315 1.41 9.31 -1.79
C PRO A 315 1.17 9.05 -3.30
N HIS A 316 -0.08 9.13 -3.75
CA HIS A 316 -0.48 8.95 -5.16
C HIS A 316 -0.30 10.23 -5.99
N THR A 317 -0.32 10.04 -7.31
CA THR A 317 -0.31 11.12 -8.29
C THR A 317 -1.64 11.14 -9.03
N ILE A 318 -2.15 12.35 -9.27
CA ILE A 318 -3.33 12.60 -10.09
C ILE A 318 -2.86 13.32 -11.36
N ALA A 319 -3.22 12.81 -12.53
CA ALA A 319 -3.10 13.56 -13.78
C ALA A 319 -4.50 13.87 -14.31
N ILE A 320 -4.80 15.15 -14.52
CA ILE A 320 -6.01 15.56 -15.24
C ILE A 320 -5.56 15.88 -16.66
N VAL A 321 -6.10 15.15 -17.64
CA VAL A 321 -5.76 15.32 -19.05
C VAL A 321 -6.95 15.94 -19.75
N VAL A 322 -6.74 17.10 -20.35
CA VAL A 322 -7.77 17.90 -21.01
C VAL A 322 -7.55 17.89 -22.51
N ASP A 323 -8.63 17.76 -23.27
CA ASP A 323 -8.64 17.98 -24.72
C ASP A 323 -8.81 19.47 -25.00
N SER A 324 -7.72 20.15 -25.32
CA SER A 324 -7.78 21.51 -25.88
C SER A 324 -6.76 21.69 -26.99
N THR A 325 -7.21 22.21 -28.12
CA THR A 325 -6.40 22.46 -29.33
C THR A 325 -6.04 23.93 -29.52
N THR A 326 -6.45 24.82 -28.61
CA THR A 326 -6.28 26.28 -28.74
C THR A 326 -5.55 26.88 -27.55
N GLU A 327 -6.10 26.74 -26.34
CA GLU A 327 -5.49 27.18 -25.08
C GLU A 327 -5.99 26.31 -23.93
N THR A 328 -5.10 25.91 -23.03
CA THR A 328 -5.42 25.07 -21.87
C THR A 328 -5.76 25.97 -20.68
N PRO A 329 -7.00 25.97 -20.15
CA PRO A 329 -7.40 26.89 -19.08
C PRO A 329 -6.65 26.58 -17.77
N PRO A 330 -6.39 27.55 -16.89
CA PRO A 330 -5.93 27.25 -15.54
C PRO A 330 -6.90 26.30 -14.83
N LEU A 331 -6.37 25.16 -14.37
CA LEU A 331 -7.08 24.20 -13.54
C LEU A 331 -6.42 24.11 -12.18
N ALA A 332 -7.23 23.91 -11.14
CA ALA A 332 -6.78 23.60 -9.79
C ALA A 332 -7.78 22.67 -9.10
N LEU A 333 -7.33 21.94 -8.09
CA LEU A 333 -8.23 21.18 -7.22
C LEU A 333 -8.60 22.06 -6.02
N VAL A 334 -9.82 21.91 -5.52
CA VAL A 334 -10.33 22.68 -4.37
C VAL A 334 -10.86 21.71 -3.33
N ASP A 335 -10.33 21.76 -2.11
CA ASP A 335 -10.74 20.85 -1.05
C ASP A 335 -12.09 21.24 -0.41
N SER A 336 -12.47 20.50 0.63
CA SER A 336 -13.70 20.71 1.39
C SER A 336 -13.68 21.98 2.27
N GLN A 337 -12.51 22.60 2.46
CA GLN A 337 -12.31 23.85 3.20
C GLN A 337 -12.13 25.06 2.25
N ASP A 338 -12.41 24.87 0.95
CA ASP A 338 -12.22 25.87 -0.11
C ASP A 338 -10.76 26.29 -0.33
N THR A 339 -9.79 25.48 0.11
CA THR A 339 -8.36 25.72 -0.19
C THR A 339 -8.08 25.30 -1.64
N ILE A 340 -7.38 26.15 -2.38
CA ILE A 340 -6.99 25.92 -3.77
C ILE A 340 -5.62 25.23 -3.83
N TRP A 341 -5.57 24.11 -4.53
CA TRP A 341 -4.40 23.28 -4.76
C TRP A 341 -4.02 23.34 -6.26
N PRO A 342 -3.01 24.14 -6.65
CA PRO A 342 -2.58 24.24 -8.03
C PRO A 342 -1.84 22.97 -8.49
N PRO A 343 -1.82 22.67 -9.79
CA PRO A 343 -1.01 21.60 -10.35
C PRO A 343 0.47 21.90 -10.14
N GLU A 344 1.25 20.85 -9.86
CA GLU A 344 2.70 20.95 -9.73
C GLU A 344 3.34 21.28 -11.08
N ARG A 345 2.81 20.71 -12.16
CA ARG A 345 3.28 20.96 -13.53
C ARG A 345 2.16 20.78 -14.54
N VAL A 346 2.21 21.57 -15.60
CA VAL A 346 1.32 21.44 -16.76
C VAL A 346 2.17 21.22 -18.01
N VAL A 347 1.86 20.17 -18.78
CA VAL A 347 2.53 19.85 -20.06
C VAL A 347 1.48 19.38 -21.06
N ASN A 348 1.27 20.14 -22.15
CA ASN A 348 0.40 19.76 -23.26
C ASN A 348 -0.99 19.25 -22.80
N GLY A 349 -1.67 20.00 -21.93
CA GLY A 349 -2.99 19.64 -21.39
C GLY A 349 -2.98 18.56 -20.29
N VAL A 350 -1.80 18.07 -19.87
CA VAL A 350 -1.63 17.21 -18.70
C VAL A 350 -1.33 18.06 -17.47
N TYR A 351 -2.28 18.13 -16.54
CA TYR A 351 -2.17 18.81 -15.26
C TYR A 351 -1.84 17.78 -14.19
N LEU A 352 -0.62 17.85 -13.67
CA LEU A 352 -0.12 16.88 -12.70
C LEU A 352 -0.24 17.42 -11.28
N PHE A 353 -0.76 16.60 -10.38
CA PHE A 353 -0.79 16.84 -8.94
C PHE A 353 -0.14 15.65 -8.23
N VAL A 354 0.84 15.91 -7.38
CA VAL A 354 1.38 14.90 -6.46
C VAL A 354 0.74 15.12 -5.10
N ILE A 355 -0.01 14.12 -4.63
CA ILE A 355 -0.68 14.21 -3.33
C ILE A 355 0.39 14.22 -2.26
N GLY A 356 0.44 15.32 -1.51
CA GLY A 356 1.28 15.47 -0.34
C GLY A 356 0.59 15.00 0.93
N SER A 357 1.40 14.74 1.96
CA SER A 357 0.97 14.48 3.34
C SER A 357 0.01 15.55 3.90
N ARG A 358 0.18 16.81 3.46
CA ARG A 358 -0.58 17.99 3.90
C ARG A 358 -1.95 18.11 3.24
N TRP A 359 -2.26 17.30 2.24
CA TRP A 359 -3.57 17.32 1.59
C TRP A 359 -4.63 16.83 2.59
N PRO A 360 -5.69 17.62 2.87
CA PRO A 360 -6.78 17.16 3.73
C PRO A 360 -7.49 15.93 3.18
N ILE A 361 -7.94 15.07 4.08
CA ILE A 361 -8.83 13.95 3.72
C ILE A 361 -10.19 14.55 3.32
N GLY A 362 -10.73 14.11 2.20
CA GLY A 362 -12.07 14.52 1.78
C GLY A 362 -12.29 14.61 0.28
N ASP A 363 -13.42 15.21 -0.06
CA ASP A 363 -13.82 15.50 -1.42
C ASP A 363 -13.06 16.70 -2.00
N TYR A 364 -12.57 16.54 -3.22
CA TYR A 364 -11.95 17.62 -3.99
C TYR A 364 -12.80 17.93 -5.21
N ARG A 365 -13.10 19.21 -5.39
CA ARG A 365 -13.76 19.77 -6.56
C ARG A 365 -12.71 20.30 -7.54
N LEU A 366 -13.14 20.57 -8.76
CA LEU A 366 -12.29 21.16 -9.79
C LEU A 366 -12.62 22.64 -9.95
N ALA A 367 -11.59 23.49 -9.96
CA ALA A 367 -11.69 24.87 -10.40
C ALA A 367 -11.21 25.01 -11.85
N VAL A 368 -11.97 25.73 -12.66
CA VAL A 368 -11.63 26.10 -14.05
C VAL A 368 -11.79 27.61 -14.17
N ASP A 369 -10.73 28.33 -14.56
CA ASP A 369 -10.76 29.81 -14.64
C ASP A 369 -11.34 30.46 -13.38
N GLU A 370 -10.84 30.03 -12.21
CA GLU A 370 -11.26 30.47 -10.87
C GLU A 370 -12.66 30.01 -10.44
N ALA A 371 -13.52 29.53 -11.34
CA ALA A 371 -14.84 29.05 -10.95
C ALA A 371 -14.80 27.59 -10.51
N VAL A 372 -15.33 27.33 -9.31
CA VAL A 372 -15.33 25.99 -8.70
C VAL A 372 -16.58 25.22 -9.12
N GLN A 373 -16.37 24.04 -9.70
CA GLN A 373 -17.45 23.11 -10.01
C GLN A 373 -18.12 22.64 -8.71
N PRO A 374 -19.46 22.57 -8.65
CA PRO A 374 -20.17 22.22 -7.41
C PRO A 374 -20.01 20.76 -7.02
N THR A 375 -19.83 19.87 -8.00
CA THR A 375 -19.76 18.43 -7.77
C THR A 375 -18.32 18.00 -7.44
N PRO A 376 -18.11 17.22 -6.36
CA PRO A 376 -16.83 16.57 -6.10
C PRO A 376 -16.33 15.79 -7.31
N LEU A 377 -15.07 16.04 -7.68
CA LEU A 377 -14.42 15.38 -8.79
C LEU A 377 -13.80 14.05 -8.37
N LEU A 378 -13.15 14.03 -7.20
CA LEU A 378 -12.38 12.92 -6.65
C LEU A 378 -12.38 12.95 -5.11
N PHE A 379 -11.92 11.87 -4.49
CA PHE A 379 -11.73 11.76 -3.05
C PHE A 379 -10.27 11.45 -2.71
N VAL A 380 -9.71 12.13 -1.71
CA VAL A 380 -8.35 11.87 -1.20
C VAL A 380 -8.43 11.28 0.20
N ASP A 381 -7.75 10.16 0.40
CA ASP A 381 -7.63 9.41 1.66
C ASP A 381 -6.16 9.33 2.10
N ASN A 382 -5.78 10.22 3.01
CA ASN A 382 -4.46 10.24 3.61
C ASN A 382 -4.37 9.35 4.87
N GLY A 383 -5.33 8.44 5.06
CA GLY A 383 -5.38 7.49 6.16
C GLY A 383 -5.72 8.16 7.49
N ARG A 384 -4.72 8.75 8.16
CA ARG A 384 -4.89 9.50 9.41
C ARG A 384 -4.84 11.00 9.12
N PRO A 385 -5.73 11.82 9.71
CA PRO A 385 -5.61 13.27 9.66
C PRO A 385 -4.26 13.67 10.27
N ARG A 386 -3.41 14.35 9.48
CA ARG A 386 -2.14 14.89 9.96
C ARG A 386 -2.33 16.32 10.42
N GLN A 387 -1.57 16.72 11.43
CA GLN A 387 -1.54 18.08 11.93
C GLN A 387 -0.15 18.66 11.70
N PHE A 388 -0.08 19.95 11.38
CA PHE A 388 1.20 20.65 11.15
C PHE A 388 1.26 21.95 11.97
N THR A 389 0.30 22.13 12.87
CA THR A 389 0.21 23.27 13.77
C THR A 389 0.12 22.70 15.17
N VAL A 390 1.03 23.14 16.05
CA VAL A 390 1.01 22.73 17.45
C VAL A 390 -0.25 23.32 18.10
N PRO A 391 -1.10 22.49 18.75
CA PRO A 391 -2.27 22.98 19.45
C PRO A 391 -1.90 24.04 20.51
N PRO A 392 -2.54 25.22 20.50
CA PRO A 392 -2.19 26.31 21.42
C PRO A 392 -2.71 26.09 22.84
N ASP A 393 -3.57 25.10 23.05
CA ASP A 393 -4.27 24.78 24.29
C ASP A 393 -3.56 23.71 25.15
N MET A 394 -2.33 23.33 24.80
CA MET A 394 -1.50 22.46 25.65
C MET A 394 -1.19 23.11 27.01
N GLU A 395 -1.22 22.31 28.08
CA GLU A 395 -1.07 22.81 29.46
C GLU A 395 0.33 23.39 29.72
N THR A 396 1.37 22.66 29.33
CA THR A 396 2.77 23.02 29.58
C THR A 396 3.56 23.00 28.27
N PRO A 397 3.86 24.16 27.67
CA PRO A 397 4.73 24.22 26.49
C PRO A 397 6.17 23.88 26.86
N LEU A 398 6.86 23.19 25.94
CA LEU A 398 8.27 22.82 26.02
C LEU A 398 8.94 23.09 24.67
N ALA A 399 10.27 23.01 24.65
CA ALA A 399 11.07 23.06 23.43
C ALA A 399 12.22 22.05 23.52
N ALA A 400 11.90 20.80 23.86
CA ALA A 400 12.92 19.77 23.95
C ALA A 400 13.22 19.21 22.57
N ASN A 401 14.50 19.15 22.20
CA ASN A 401 14.95 18.66 20.91
C ASN A 401 15.77 17.37 21.12
N PHE A 402 15.24 16.23 20.69
CA PHE A 402 15.93 14.94 20.73
C PHE A 402 16.72 14.75 19.44
N ALA A 403 18.03 15.02 19.51
CA ALA A 403 19.03 14.81 18.47
C ALA A 403 18.69 15.38 17.07
N ASN A 404 17.88 16.43 16.97
CA ASN A 404 17.34 16.97 15.71
C ASN A 404 16.55 15.93 14.89
N GLN A 405 15.93 14.96 15.58
CA GLN A 405 15.12 13.90 14.98
C GLN A 405 13.66 13.98 15.45
N ILE A 406 13.42 14.40 16.69
CA ILE A 406 12.07 14.56 17.28
C ILE A 406 12.08 15.75 18.23
N PHE A 407 11.05 16.59 18.18
CA PHE A 407 10.85 17.71 19.09
C PHE A 407 9.65 17.45 20.00
N LEU A 408 9.77 17.81 21.28
CA LEU A 408 8.64 17.88 22.21
C LEU A 408 8.20 19.33 22.34
N ALA A 409 7.04 19.65 21.77
CA ALA A 409 6.46 20.99 21.83
C ALA A 409 5.75 21.28 23.16
N GLY A 410 5.36 20.24 23.90
CA GLY A 410 4.72 20.38 25.20
C GLY A 410 3.96 19.13 25.63
N TYR A 411 3.25 19.23 26.74
CA TYR A 411 2.40 18.16 27.25
C TYR A 411 1.18 18.70 28.02
N THR A 412 0.18 17.84 28.17
CA THR A 412 -1.01 18.07 29.00
C THR A 412 -1.15 16.93 29.99
N LEU A 413 -1.27 17.27 31.27
CA LEU A 413 -1.35 16.33 32.39
C LEU A 413 -2.64 16.63 33.20
N PRO A 414 -3.80 16.13 32.73
CA PRO A 414 -5.11 16.57 33.22
C PRO A 414 -5.35 16.24 34.71
N GLN A 415 -4.61 15.28 35.27
CA GLN A 415 -4.57 15.03 36.70
C GLN A 415 -3.13 14.81 37.16
N ARG A 416 -2.81 15.36 38.33
CA ARG A 416 -1.50 15.20 38.98
C ARG A 416 -1.54 14.26 40.18
N THR A 417 -2.70 13.68 40.48
CA THR A 417 -2.88 12.67 41.52
C THR A 417 -3.41 11.39 40.87
N VAL A 418 -2.83 10.24 41.21
CA VAL A 418 -3.23 8.93 40.67
C VAL A 418 -3.15 7.85 41.75
N THR A 419 -4.11 6.94 41.74
CA THR A 419 -4.14 5.81 42.67
C THR A 419 -3.20 4.69 42.20
N ALA A 420 -2.45 4.06 43.10
CA ALA A 420 -1.65 2.88 42.78
C ALA A 420 -2.50 1.78 42.12
N GLY A 421 -1.97 1.13 41.08
CA GLY A 421 -2.70 0.13 40.29
C GLY A 421 -3.69 0.72 39.26
N SER A 422 -3.83 2.04 39.19
CA SER A 422 -4.56 2.74 38.13
C SER A 422 -3.61 3.23 37.03
N SER A 423 -4.10 4.12 36.15
CA SER A 423 -3.28 4.72 35.09
C SER A 423 -3.35 6.24 35.10
N LEU A 424 -2.22 6.88 34.82
CA LEU A 424 -2.06 8.33 34.71
C LEU A 424 -2.25 8.77 33.24
N PRO A 425 -3.36 9.45 32.89
CA PRO A 425 -3.56 10.01 31.56
C PRO A 425 -2.56 11.15 31.30
N ILE A 426 -1.91 11.12 30.15
CA ILE A 426 -0.95 12.13 29.68
C ILE A 426 -1.15 12.32 28.18
N THR A 427 -0.91 13.53 27.69
CA THR A 427 -0.81 13.80 26.26
C THR A 427 0.49 14.53 25.97
N PHE A 428 1.31 13.97 25.07
CA PHE A 428 2.51 14.63 24.57
C PHE A 428 2.25 15.19 23.17
N TYR A 429 2.76 16.39 22.91
CA TYR A 429 2.68 17.05 21.61
C TYR A 429 4.05 16.98 20.97
N TRP A 430 4.28 15.92 20.21
CA TRP A 430 5.53 15.72 19.49
C TRP A 430 5.50 16.40 18.14
N GLN A 431 6.66 16.81 17.63
CA GLN A 431 6.78 17.42 16.32
C GLN A 431 8.00 16.86 15.57
N ALA A 432 7.81 16.53 14.30
CA ALA A 432 8.88 16.18 13.39
C ALA A 432 9.77 17.40 13.07
N PRO A 433 11.06 17.21 12.77
CA PRO A 433 11.89 18.27 12.21
C PRO A 433 11.34 18.76 10.86
N GLU A 434 11.98 19.78 10.28
CA GLU A 434 11.83 20.14 8.85
C GLU A 434 12.37 19.08 7.86
N ARG A 435 12.60 17.86 8.34
CA ARG A 435 12.99 16.67 7.58
C ARG A 435 12.40 15.43 8.24
N THR A 436 12.15 14.37 7.46
CA THR A 436 11.65 13.09 7.99
C THR A 436 12.64 12.50 9.00
N PRO A 437 12.18 11.95 10.14
CA PRO A 437 13.01 11.21 11.08
C PRO A 437 13.72 10.03 10.39
N GLN A 438 14.99 9.80 10.74
CA GLN A 438 15.85 8.85 10.01
C GLN A 438 15.77 7.41 10.50
N ALA A 439 15.01 7.14 11.54
CA ALA A 439 14.79 5.81 12.08
C ALA A 439 13.44 5.71 12.75
N ASN A 440 13.01 4.47 13.03
CA ASN A 440 11.84 4.24 13.86
C ASN A 440 12.27 4.26 15.34
N PHE A 441 12.17 5.43 15.95
CA PHE A 441 12.44 5.67 17.36
C PHE A 441 11.30 5.17 18.25
N ILE A 442 11.67 4.58 19.39
CA ILE A 442 10.75 4.07 20.41
C ILE A 442 10.74 5.05 21.57
N GLN A 443 9.56 5.42 22.03
CA GLN A 443 9.35 6.28 23.18
C GLN A 443 9.42 5.45 24.47
N PHE A 444 10.15 5.92 25.48
CA PHE A 444 10.06 5.38 26.84
C PHE A 444 9.38 6.39 27.76
N ASN A 445 8.65 5.89 28.76
CA ASN A 445 7.86 6.71 29.68
C ASN A 445 7.93 6.12 31.09
N ASN A 446 9.01 6.37 31.79
CA ASN A 446 9.32 5.72 33.06
C ASN A 446 8.74 6.52 34.23
N LEU A 447 7.78 5.96 34.96
CA LEU A 447 7.28 6.59 36.19
C LEU A 447 8.23 6.23 37.35
N LEU A 448 8.95 7.22 37.86
CA LEU A 448 10.00 7.04 38.86
C LEU A 448 9.56 7.60 40.22
N ASP A 449 9.82 6.84 41.28
CA ASP A 449 9.67 7.36 42.66
C ASP A 449 10.80 8.34 43.02
N SER A 450 10.70 8.98 44.18
CA SER A 450 11.71 9.94 44.66
C SER A 450 13.12 9.34 44.84
N SER A 451 13.26 8.01 44.84
CA SER A 451 14.53 7.30 44.91
C SER A 451 15.04 6.85 43.52
N GLY A 452 14.28 7.14 42.46
CA GLY A 452 14.59 6.76 41.08
C GLY A 452 14.19 5.33 40.71
N ASN A 453 13.38 4.63 41.53
CA ASN A 453 12.92 3.29 41.16
C ASN A 453 11.76 3.37 40.17
N LEU A 454 11.77 2.51 39.16
CA LEU A 454 10.67 2.36 38.21
C LEU A 454 9.43 1.76 38.89
N ARG A 455 8.31 2.45 38.82
CA ARG A 455 7.02 2.09 39.44
C ARG A 455 5.84 2.19 38.47
N GLY A 456 6.13 2.19 37.18
CA GLY A 456 5.12 2.32 36.13
C GLY A 456 5.74 2.76 34.83
N GLY A 457 4.95 2.69 33.75
CA GLY A 457 5.43 2.98 32.41
C GLY A 457 5.67 1.77 31.52
N TYR A 458 5.81 2.06 30.24
CA TYR A 458 6.19 1.11 29.21
C TYR A 458 6.70 1.84 27.97
N ASP A 459 7.49 1.12 27.18
CA ASP A 459 8.00 1.59 25.90
C ASP A 459 6.97 1.37 24.81
N ARG A 460 6.82 2.37 23.93
CA ARG A 460 5.78 2.38 22.90
C ARG A 460 6.25 3.12 21.65
N LEU A 461 5.57 2.89 20.54
CA LEU A 461 5.58 3.85 19.44
C LEU A 461 4.53 4.94 19.72
N PRO A 462 4.69 6.15 19.18
CA PRO A 462 3.66 7.17 19.23
C PRO A 462 2.34 6.65 18.68
N LEU A 463 1.21 7.05 19.26
CA LEU A 463 -0.13 6.55 18.89
C LEU A 463 -0.23 5.01 18.88
N GLU A 464 0.49 4.32 19.78
CA GLU A 464 0.67 2.86 19.89
C GLU A 464 1.45 2.20 18.76
N ASP A 465 1.21 2.59 17.50
CA ASP A 465 1.73 1.91 16.31
C ASP A 465 2.28 2.85 15.23
N TYR A 466 2.31 4.17 15.47
CA TYR A 466 2.70 5.13 14.47
C TYR A 466 4.20 5.36 14.43
N SER A 467 4.86 4.57 13.57
CA SER A 467 6.30 4.66 13.29
C SER A 467 6.74 6.09 12.98
N THR A 468 7.83 6.52 13.64
CA THR A 468 8.41 7.85 13.42
C THR A 468 9.01 8.02 12.02
N LEU A 469 9.28 6.93 11.29
CA LEU A 469 9.63 6.97 9.86
C LEU A 469 8.49 7.45 8.95
N LEU A 470 7.25 7.44 9.44
CA LEU A 470 6.08 7.87 8.67
C LEU A 470 5.69 9.33 8.91
N TRP A 471 6.39 9.99 9.85
CA TRP A 471 6.17 11.40 10.16
C TRP A 471 6.68 12.26 9.02
N ASP A 472 5.84 13.18 8.59
CA ASP A 472 6.21 14.14 7.57
C ASP A 472 6.94 15.35 8.16
N PRO A 473 7.76 16.09 7.38
CA PRO A 473 8.39 17.31 7.86
C PRO A 473 7.41 18.30 8.50
N GLY A 474 7.70 18.66 9.76
CA GLY A 474 6.89 19.56 10.59
C GLY A 474 5.58 18.96 11.11
N GLU A 475 5.30 17.67 10.88
CA GLU A 475 4.11 17.00 11.40
C GLU A 475 4.09 17.03 12.94
N VAL A 476 2.93 17.34 13.50
CA VAL A 476 2.65 17.34 14.93
C VAL A 476 1.83 16.10 15.26
N VAL A 477 2.36 15.27 16.16
CA VAL A 477 1.73 14.06 16.67
C VAL A 477 1.27 14.30 18.10
N VAL A 478 -0.05 14.39 18.27
CA VAL A 478 -0.72 14.53 19.56
C VAL A 478 -0.94 13.13 20.15
N ASP A 479 0.02 12.67 20.95
CA ASP A 479 0.05 11.32 21.51
C ASP A 479 -0.51 11.28 22.92
N GLY A 480 -1.80 10.96 23.02
CA GLY A 480 -2.53 10.76 24.27
C GLY A 480 -2.59 9.29 24.67
N TYR A 481 -2.15 8.96 25.89
CA TYR A 481 -2.22 7.60 26.44
C TYR A 481 -2.24 7.62 27.97
N ALA A 482 -2.33 6.45 28.60
CA ALA A 482 -2.35 6.31 30.05
C ALA A 482 -1.18 5.48 30.55
N VAL A 483 -0.30 6.09 31.35
CA VAL A 483 0.86 5.44 31.97
C VAL A 483 0.36 4.55 33.11
N PRO A 484 0.55 3.21 33.07
CA PRO A 484 0.17 2.34 34.17
C PRO A 484 1.04 2.62 35.39
N VAL A 485 0.41 2.63 36.58
CA VAL A 485 1.08 2.73 37.87
C VAL A 485 1.07 1.36 38.53
N ASP A 486 2.22 0.92 39.03
CA ASP A 486 2.37 -0.35 39.75
C ASP A 486 1.36 -0.40 40.92
N PRO A 487 0.56 -1.48 41.06
CA PRO A 487 -0.34 -1.65 42.20
C PRO A 487 0.38 -1.63 43.56
N ASP A 488 1.67 -1.98 43.60
CA ASP A 488 2.49 -1.95 44.81
C ASP A 488 3.30 -0.65 44.96
N ALA A 489 3.03 0.37 44.14
CA ALA A 489 3.69 1.69 44.24
C ALA A 489 3.37 2.35 45.60
N PRO A 490 4.39 2.70 46.41
CA PRO A 490 4.17 3.43 47.66
C PRO A 490 3.54 4.81 47.41
N PRO A 491 2.69 5.32 48.31
CA PRO A 491 2.22 6.70 48.21
C PRO A 491 3.39 7.69 48.30
N GLY A 492 3.37 8.74 47.47
CA GLY A 492 4.45 9.74 47.46
C GLY A 492 4.50 10.58 46.19
N GLU A 493 5.58 11.35 46.04
CA GLU A 493 5.85 12.14 44.85
C GLU A 493 6.66 11.34 43.82
N TYR A 494 6.24 11.45 42.57
CA TYR A 494 6.76 10.75 41.41
C TYR A 494 7.04 11.73 40.26
N TYR A 495 7.92 11.31 39.38
CA TYR A 495 8.22 12.01 38.13
C TYR A 495 8.17 11.04 36.96
N LEU A 496 7.59 11.48 35.85
CA LEU A 496 7.57 10.73 34.60
C LEU A 496 8.79 11.15 33.76
N ASP A 497 9.72 10.22 33.57
CA ASP A 497 10.92 10.39 32.76
C ASP A 497 10.64 9.92 31.33
N VAL A 498 10.73 10.84 30.36
CA VAL A 498 10.28 10.61 28.98
C VAL A 498 11.37 10.94 27.98
N GLY A 499 11.55 10.08 26.99
CA GLY A 499 12.44 10.31 25.87
C GLY A 499 12.24 9.29 24.77
N TYR A 500 13.19 9.26 23.84
CA TYR A 500 13.21 8.29 22.76
C TYR A 500 14.53 7.52 22.74
N TYR A 501 14.51 6.34 22.13
CA TYR A 501 15.69 5.56 21.80
C TYR A 501 15.54 4.87 20.45
N ILE A 502 16.67 4.40 19.90
CA ILE A 502 16.74 3.52 18.73
C ILE A 502 17.41 2.21 19.12
N VAL A 503 17.05 1.11 18.47
CA VAL A 503 17.75 -0.18 18.64
C VAL A 503 18.83 -0.31 17.56
N VAL A 504 20.10 -0.35 17.96
CA VAL A 504 21.25 -0.55 17.08
C VAL A 504 22.03 -1.77 17.56
N GLY A 505 22.24 -2.76 16.68
CA GLY A 505 22.97 -3.98 17.03
C GLY A 505 22.34 -4.80 18.17
N GLY A 506 21.04 -4.64 18.41
CA GLY A 506 20.31 -5.28 19.52
C GLY A 506 20.37 -4.52 20.85
N SER A 507 21.00 -3.34 20.90
CA SER A 507 21.05 -2.49 22.09
C SER A 507 20.26 -1.20 21.88
N GLY A 508 19.52 -0.76 22.90
CA GLY A 508 18.84 0.54 22.92
C GLY A 508 19.84 1.67 23.13
N VAL A 509 19.77 2.70 22.30
CA VAL A 509 20.57 3.93 22.40
C VAL A 509 19.61 5.11 22.48
N ASN A 510 19.58 5.79 23.62
CA ASN A 510 18.71 6.94 23.83
C ASN A 510 19.15 8.12 22.96
N LEU A 511 18.20 8.93 22.50
CA LEU A 511 18.50 10.16 21.80
C LEU A 511 18.91 11.24 22.81
N PRO A 512 20.09 11.86 22.65
CA PRO A 512 20.48 13.00 23.47
C PRO A 512 19.63 14.23 23.17
N LEU A 513 19.44 15.09 24.18
CA LEU A 513 18.88 16.41 24.00
C LEU A 513 19.89 17.34 23.33
N VAL A 514 19.40 18.27 22.52
CA VAL A 514 20.17 19.37 21.97
C VAL A 514 19.90 20.62 22.82
N ILE A 515 20.93 21.13 23.48
CA ILE A 515 20.88 22.33 24.33
C ILE A 515 21.89 23.33 23.77
N ASP A 516 21.44 24.56 23.50
CA ASP A 516 22.26 25.62 22.90
C ASP A 516 23.00 25.20 21.61
N GLY A 517 22.35 24.33 20.82
CA GLY A 517 22.89 23.82 19.56
C GLY A 517 23.90 22.67 19.68
N ALA A 518 24.20 22.20 20.88
CA ALA A 518 25.10 21.07 21.14
C ALA A 518 24.35 19.86 21.72
N MET A 519 24.82 18.65 21.40
CA MET A 519 24.33 17.43 22.05
C MET A 519 24.71 17.44 23.53
N SER A 520 23.74 17.15 24.40
CA SER A 520 23.88 17.00 25.85
C SER A 520 23.98 15.52 26.24
N ASP A 521 24.50 15.25 27.45
CA ASP A 521 24.43 13.92 28.07
C ASP A 521 23.03 13.59 28.60
N THR A 522 22.14 14.59 28.68
CA THR A 522 20.73 14.39 29.05
C THR A 522 19.97 13.74 27.90
N THR A 523 19.26 12.64 28.16
CA THR A 523 18.53 11.89 27.13
C THR A 523 17.02 11.84 27.35
N SER A 524 16.50 12.57 28.33
CA SER A 524 15.11 12.55 28.74
C SER A 524 14.65 13.89 29.32
N ILE A 525 13.33 14.05 29.41
CA ILE A 525 12.65 15.17 30.07
C ILE A 525 11.87 14.61 31.25
N SER A 526 11.94 15.29 32.39
CA SER A 526 11.17 14.96 33.58
C SER A 526 9.85 15.74 33.63
N VAL A 527 8.73 15.04 33.77
CA VAL A 527 7.38 15.59 33.87
C VAL A 527 6.84 15.32 35.27
N GLY A 528 6.43 16.36 35.98
CA GLY A 528 5.90 16.23 37.35
C GLY A 528 5.85 17.55 38.11
N PRO A 529 5.71 17.48 39.44
CA PRO A 529 5.50 16.27 40.24
C PRO A 529 4.12 15.63 39.99
N ILE A 530 4.04 14.31 40.24
CA ILE A 530 2.82 13.49 40.25
C ILE A 530 2.69 12.85 41.63
N GLU A 531 1.54 12.99 42.28
CA GLU A 531 1.23 12.39 43.57
C GLU A 531 0.59 11.00 43.36
N VAL A 532 1.22 9.95 43.86
CA VAL A 532 0.64 8.61 43.92
C VAL A 532 -0.01 8.41 45.29
N VAL A 533 -1.26 7.96 45.30
CA VAL A 533 -2.03 7.67 46.52
C VAL A 533 -2.36 6.18 46.62
N ALA A 534 -2.63 5.71 47.85
CA ALA A 534 -3.01 4.33 48.10
C ALA A 534 -4.38 3.97 47.44
N PRO A 535 -4.63 2.68 47.12
CA PRO A 535 -5.88 2.16 46.56
C PRO A 535 -7.17 2.55 47.29
#